data_AF-A0A397PCR5-F1
#
_entry.id   AF-A0A397PCR5-F1
#
_cell.length_a   1.000
_cell.length_b   1.000
_cell.length_c   1.000
_cell.angle_alpha   90.00
_cell.angle_beta   90.00
_cell.angle_gamma   90.00
#
_symmetry.space_group_name_H-M   'P 1'
#
loop_
_entity.id
_entity.type
_entity.pdbx_description
1 polymer ?
#
loop_
_entity_poly.entity_id
_entity_poly.type
_entity_poly.pdbx_seq_one_letter_code
_entity_poly.pdbx_strand_id
1 'polypeptide(L)'
;MKGVPKMNMSRKEFLRTGLSTMAVAGLPTTGVAAAAVAGAGPAAQSGPVTITTLNPTIRLYPVKALGRMGDIRFGTAEIGTMMPFLGEGEITWTVSVPEAGRYALALCCSTTNAGQPVNVTAGKTSIDFAVPVTDGYFYPHPDGPDENPGDPSGESFFRLKEYYNFDRVPVGEFDLVRGVNMVRLRVAGTKGKEILRLRSVELTPVGARAAIAADKQRARMHRANTDWFARAGYGLWFHFLDLTTPPSGPRKPYEQAVNELDIEKLVGQVAETGAKYMMWAVNHGNPTCPAPIKSWEKLHPGWTTKRDLIAEMADALGKRGMRLMLYMNPPGVGGMALNPGTVNGIPGYNEDEYANQLIAVFREFGERYGPRVAGYWFDSTFEATECYPNLPFDKLNDAIKTNYPDRLVAWNNWVFPHETEWQDYFAGELTDLPVKSYGGRYVSYGTAKGLQSHVALRFDADWLHIKQDTPMPPPRFKAQELADFIKQCQAEQVPVTLGVGIFQDGSLGPQALPVLREVGRLVRGKRKKA
;
A
#
# COMPACT_ATOMS: atom_id res chain seq x y z
N MET A 1 -5.56 19.96 -45.66
CA MET A 1 -5.07 20.48 -44.36
C MET A 1 -6.20 21.22 -43.65
N LYS A 2 -6.86 20.55 -42.69
CA LYS A 2 -7.63 21.17 -41.59
C LYS A 2 -7.46 20.22 -40.40
N GLY A 3 -6.93 20.75 -39.30
CA GLY A 3 -6.46 19.99 -38.14
C GLY A 3 -7.59 19.27 -37.40
N VAL A 4 -7.37 18.00 -37.09
CA VAL A 4 -8.16 17.24 -36.13
C VAL A 4 -7.78 17.72 -34.72
N PRO A 5 -8.72 18.01 -33.81
CA PRO A 5 -8.38 18.51 -32.48
C PRO A 5 -7.62 17.43 -31.71
N LYS A 6 -6.45 17.78 -31.14
CA LYS A 6 -5.82 16.97 -30.09
C LYS A 6 -6.76 16.95 -28.89
N MET A 7 -7.44 15.82 -28.69
CA MET A 7 -8.21 15.57 -27.49
C MET A 7 -7.23 15.26 -26.35
N ASN A 8 -6.72 16.31 -25.70
CA ASN A 8 -6.01 16.18 -24.43
C ASN A 8 -7.05 15.87 -23.35
N MET A 9 -7.26 14.58 -23.07
CA MET A 9 -8.01 14.19 -21.88
C MET A 9 -7.23 14.62 -20.63
N SER A 10 -7.90 15.33 -19.73
CA SER A 10 -7.30 15.75 -18.46
C SER A 10 -7.30 14.59 -17.46
N ARG A 11 -6.36 14.60 -16.51
CA ARG A 11 -6.26 13.61 -15.41
C ARG A 11 -7.54 13.52 -14.56
N LYS A 12 -8.44 14.51 -14.67
CA LYS A 12 -9.77 14.53 -14.04
C LYS A 12 -10.79 13.62 -14.74
N GLU A 13 -10.61 13.35 -16.02
CA GLU A 13 -11.43 12.39 -16.79
C GLU A 13 -10.98 10.95 -16.57
N PHE A 14 -9.70 10.74 -16.25
CA PHE A 14 -9.12 9.46 -15.87
C PHE A 14 -9.77 8.84 -14.62
N LEU A 15 -10.16 9.67 -13.65
CA LEU A 15 -10.88 9.23 -12.44
C LEU A 15 -12.39 9.00 -12.69
N ARG A 16 -12.95 9.40 -13.84
CA ARG A 16 -14.38 9.32 -14.14
C ARG A 16 -14.80 8.10 -14.96
N THR A 17 -13.90 7.43 -15.67
CA THR A 17 -14.27 6.37 -16.65
C THR A 17 -14.36 4.96 -16.06
N GLY A 18 -14.38 4.80 -14.74
CA GLY A 18 -14.59 3.50 -14.06
C GLY A 18 -16.05 3.04 -13.96
N LEU A 19 -17.02 3.77 -14.54
CA LEU A 19 -18.44 3.44 -14.44
C LEU A 19 -18.99 2.98 -15.80
N SER A 20 -19.36 1.70 -15.87
CA SER A 20 -20.32 1.22 -16.86
C SER A 20 -21.35 0.33 -16.17
N THR A 21 -22.52 0.94 -16.02
CA THR A 21 -23.84 0.40 -15.75
C THR A 21 -24.13 -0.90 -16.52
N MET A 22 -24.76 -1.89 -15.89
CA MET A 22 -25.68 -2.82 -16.56
C MET A 22 -26.66 -3.44 -15.55
N ALA A 23 -27.94 -3.37 -15.89
CA ALA A 23 -29.10 -3.80 -15.11
C ALA A 23 -29.26 -5.32 -15.08
N VAL A 24 -29.69 -5.87 -13.94
CA VAL A 24 -29.96 -7.29 -13.72
C VAL A 24 -31.45 -7.58 -13.96
N ALA A 25 -31.76 -8.57 -14.80
CA ALA A 25 -33.10 -9.13 -14.96
C ALA A 25 -33.09 -10.65 -14.69
N GLY A 26 -33.60 -11.03 -13.52
CA GLY A 26 -34.55 -12.13 -13.26
C GLY A 26 -34.19 -13.62 -13.50
N LEU A 27 -34.44 -14.40 -12.43
CA LEU A 27 -34.94 -15.81 -12.36
C LEU A 27 -33.90 -16.94 -12.16
N PRO A 28 -34.30 -18.15 -11.68
CA PRO A 28 -34.62 -18.43 -10.27
C PRO A 28 -33.86 -19.68 -9.72
N THR A 29 -34.08 -19.91 -8.43
CA THR A 29 -33.59 -20.97 -7.53
C THR A 29 -33.79 -22.42 -8.01
N THR A 30 -32.85 -23.32 -7.66
CA THR A 30 -33.03 -24.51 -6.78
C THR A 30 -31.82 -25.46 -6.82
N GLY A 31 -31.57 -26.18 -5.72
CA GLY A 31 -31.02 -27.56 -5.80
C GLY A 31 -29.70 -27.85 -5.09
N VAL A 32 -29.77 -28.14 -3.79
CA VAL A 32 -28.72 -28.60 -2.86
C VAL A 32 -28.24 -30.04 -3.18
N ALA A 33 -26.96 -30.35 -2.96
CA ALA A 33 -26.48 -31.45 -2.07
C ALA A 33 -24.98 -31.76 -2.23
N ALA A 34 -24.39 -32.25 -1.14
CA ALA A 34 -22.98 -32.26 -0.78
C ALA A 34 -22.39 -33.69 -0.62
N ALA A 35 -21.06 -33.79 -0.55
CA ALA A 35 -20.26 -34.70 0.32
C ALA A 35 -18.77 -34.63 -0.13
N ALA A 36 -17.82 -34.08 0.66
CA ALA A 36 -17.12 -34.66 1.83
C ALA A 36 -15.98 -35.63 1.41
N VAL A 37 -14.76 -35.74 1.98
CA VAL A 37 -13.98 -35.29 3.18
C VAL A 37 -12.54 -35.86 2.91
N ALA A 38 -11.36 -35.35 3.31
CA ALA A 38 -10.80 -35.18 4.66
C ALA A 38 -9.36 -34.63 4.63
N GLY A 39 -8.94 -34.01 5.74
CA GLY A 39 -7.53 -33.77 6.10
C GLY A 39 -7.38 -32.66 7.15
N ALA A 40 -7.80 -32.92 8.40
CA ALA A 40 -7.89 -31.91 9.47
C ALA A 40 -6.55 -31.63 10.18
N GLY A 41 -6.13 -30.37 10.18
CA GLY A 41 -5.26 -29.76 11.21
C GLY A 41 -6.11 -29.10 12.32
N PRO A 42 -5.50 -28.53 13.38
CA PRO A 42 -6.23 -28.04 14.55
C PRO A 42 -7.31 -27.04 14.11
N ALA A 43 -8.53 -27.25 14.59
CA ALA A 43 -9.72 -26.52 14.17
C ALA A 43 -9.53 -25.01 14.35
N ALA A 44 -9.18 -24.33 13.25
CA ALA A 44 -9.30 -22.89 13.15
C ALA A 44 -10.77 -22.54 13.37
N GLN A 45 -11.06 -21.57 14.24
CA GLN A 45 -12.39 -21.01 14.38
C GLN A 45 -12.90 -20.63 12.98
N SER A 46 -13.83 -21.42 12.44
CA SER A 46 -14.29 -21.34 11.05
C SER A 46 -15.61 -20.57 10.93
N GLY A 47 -16.01 -19.89 12.01
CA GLY A 47 -17.16 -18.98 12.01
C GLY A 47 -16.75 -17.56 11.59
N PRO A 48 -17.72 -16.72 11.20
CA PRO A 48 -17.47 -15.30 11.02
C PRO A 48 -16.86 -14.71 12.30
N VAL A 49 -15.83 -13.91 12.13
CA VAL A 49 -15.19 -13.12 13.19
C VAL A 49 -16.09 -11.94 13.53
N THR A 50 -16.44 -11.82 14.80
CA THR A 50 -16.99 -10.59 15.36
C THR A 50 -15.84 -9.78 15.96
N ILE A 51 -15.70 -8.51 15.58
CA ILE A 51 -14.71 -7.62 16.16
C ILE A 51 -15.17 -7.29 17.58
N THR A 52 -14.56 -7.98 18.54
CA THR A 52 -14.83 -7.82 19.97
C THR A 52 -13.86 -6.86 20.64
N THR A 53 -12.71 -6.63 20.01
CA THR A 53 -11.68 -5.71 20.49
C THR A 53 -11.57 -4.54 19.53
N LEU A 54 -11.88 -3.34 20.03
CA LEU A 54 -11.74 -2.11 19.26
C LEU A 54 -10.31 -1.60 19.34
N ASN A 55 -9.86 -0.96 18.27
CA ASN A 55 -8.66 -0.14 18.27
C ASN A 55 -8.84 0.98 19.31
N PRO A 56 -8.03 1.00 20.37
CA PRO A 56 -8.20 1.97 21.44
C PRO A 56 -7.79 3.39 21.00
N THR A 57 -7.10 3.55 19.87
CA THR A 57 -6.62 4.84 19.38
C THR A 57 -7.68 5.52 18.51
N ILE A 58 -8.17 6.67 18.97
CA ILE A 58 -9.09 7.54 18.24
C ILE A 58 -8.26 8.50 17.37
N ARG A 59 -8.53 8.54 16.06
CA ARG A 59 -7.83 9.42 15.10
C ARG A 59 -8.74 10.56 14.65
N LEU A 60 -8.30 11.78 14.88
CA LEU A 60 -8.99 13.01 14.50
C LEU A 60 -8.35 13.56 13.22
N TYR A 61 -9.00 13.30 12.09
CA TYR A 61 -8.53 13.73 10.77
C TYR A 61 -8.99 15.16 10.44
N PRO A 62 -8.17 15.98 9.75
CA PRO A 62 -8.52 17.34 9.35
C PRO A 62 -9.83 17.48 8.58
N VAL A 63 -10.18 16.53 7.69
CA VAL A 63 -11.46 16.56 6.95
C VAL A 63 -12.69 16.40 7.85
N LYS A 64 -12.53 15.77 9.02
CA LYS A 64 -13.60 15.58 10.02
C LYS A 64 -13.59 16.67 11.10
N ALA A 65 -12.83 17.75 10.91
CA ALA A 65 -12.76 18.85 11.87
C ALA A 65 -14.08 19.66 11.92
N LEU A 66 -14.42 20.14 13.12
CA LEU A 66 -15.53 21.06 13.35
C LEU A 66 -15.23 22.44 12.75
N GLY A 67 -13.98 22.90 12.88
CA GLY A 67 -13.56 24.22 12.44
C GLY A 67 -12.09 24.26 12.06
N ARG A 68 -11.78 25.11 11.10
CA ARG A 68 -10.44 25.35 10.55
C ARG A 68 -10.29 26.84 10.29
N MET A 69 -9.20 27.44 10.75
CA MET A 69 -8.91 28.87 10.55
C MET A 69 -7.41 29.15 10.42
N GLY A 70 -7.07 30.30 9.85
CA GLY A 70 -5.69 30.70 9.56
C GLY A 70 -5.19 30.26 8.19
N ASP A 71 -3.88 30.18 8.02
CA ASP A 71 -3.19 29.85 6.77
C ASP A 71 -3.11 28.33 6.53
N ILE A 72 -4.27 27.67 6.56
CA ILE A 72 -4.45 26.24 6.26
C ILE A 72 -5.41 26.03 5.08
N ARG A 73 -5.08 25.11 4.17
CA ARG A 73 -5.95 24.76 3.05
C ARG A 73 -5.67 23.35 2.53
N PHE A 74 -6.70 22.65 2.06
CA PHE A 74 -6.48 21.47 1.24
C PHE A 74 -6.03 21.87 -0.16
N GLY A 75 -5.04 21.17 -0.71
CA GLY A 75 -4.72 21.21 -2.13
C GLY A 75 -5.82 20.54 -2.98
N THR A 76 -5.87 20.84 -4.28
CA THR A 76 -6.82 20.23 -5.25
C THR A 76 -6.62 18.72 -5.44
N ALA A 77 -5.48 18.22 -4.98
CA ALA A 77 -4.91 16.90 -5.16
C ALA A 77 -4.73 16.11 -3.86
N GLU A 78 -4.99 16.74 -2.70
CA GLU A 78 -4.67 16.14 -1.42
C GLU A 78 -5.69 15.07 -1.01
N ILE A 79 -5.17 14.01 -0.40
CA ILE A 79 -5.98 13.13 0.45
C ILE A 79 -6.57 14.04 1.52
N GLY A 80 -7.89 14.05 1.73
CA GLY A 80 -8.53 14.90 2.74
C GLY A 80 -8.01 14.70 4.18
N THR A 81 -7.06 13.80 4.37
CA THR A 81 -6.37 13.57 5.63
C THR A 81 -5.05 14.32 5.78
N MET A 82 -4.43 14.84 4.71
CA MET A 82 -3.14 15.54 4.78
C MET A 82 -3.33 17.07 4.71
N MET A 83 -3.31 17.76 5.84
CA MET A 83 -3.50 19.21 5.91
C MET A 83 -2.16 19.96 6.01
N PRO A 84 -1.77 20.76 5.02
CA PRO A 84 -0.65 21.68 5.15
C PRO A 84 -1.01 22.93 5.94
N PHE A 85 -0.05 23.35 6.76
CA PHE A 85 0.01 24.66 7.39
C PHE A 85 1.03 25.50 6.61
N LEU A 86 0.58 26.60 6.03
CA LEU A 86 1.40 27.57 5.28
C LEU A 86 1.71 28.82 6.13
N GLY A 87 1.47 28.75 7.43
CA GLY A 87 1.54 29.84 8.40
C GLY A 87 0.77 29.46 9.67
N GLU A 88 0.42 30.46 10.48
CA GLU A 88 -0.39 30.26 11.69
C GLU A 88 -1.77 29.68 11.34
N GLY A 89 -2.20 28.66 12.10
CA GLY A 89 -3.51 28.06 11.90
C GLY A 89 -4.01 27.28 13.11
N GLU A 90 -5.32 27.10 13.17
CA GLU A 90 -6.00 26.30 14.18
C GLU A 90 -6.98 25.32 13.53
N ILE A 91 -6.99 24.09 14.05
CA ILE A 91 -8.00 23.08 13.74
C ILE A 91 -8.67 22.63 15.03
N THR A 92 -10.00 22.59 15.02
CA THR A 92 -10.83 22.18 16.16
C THR A 92 -11.66 20.95 15.80
N TRP A 93 -11.72 19.99 16.71
CA TRP A 93 -12.56 18.80 16.64
C TRP A 93 -13.43 18.66 17.90
N THR A 94 -14.49 17.88 17.76
CA THR A 94 -15.15 17.25 18.91
C THR A 94 -14.87 15.76 18.88
N VAL A 95 -14.67 15.16 20.05
CA VAL A 95 -14.44 13.73 20.21
C VAL A 95 -15.28 13.21 21.37
N SER A 96 -16.02 12.13 21.15
CA SER A 96 -16.73 11.44 22.23
C SER A 96 -15.87 10.30 22.74
N VAL A 97 -15.57 10.27 24.03
CA VAL A 97 -14.83 9.17 24.68
C VAL A 97 -15.74 8.36 25.61
N PRO A 98 -15.62 7.03 25.63
CA PRO A 98 -16.56 6.16 26.36
C PRO A 98 -16.39 6.26 27.89
N GLU A 99 -15.18 6.57 28.35
CA GLU A 99 -14.80 6.63 29.75
C GLU A 99 -14.00 7.90 30.04
N ALA A 100 -14.17 8.46 31.23
CA ALA A 100 -13.32 9.55 31.69
C ALA A 100 -11.94 8.98 32.07
N GLY A 101 -10.87 9.73 31.81
CA GLY A 101 -9.53 9.31 32.20
C GLY A 101 -8.43 10.00 31.42
N ARG A 102 -7.21 9.49 31.59
CA ARG A 102 -6.02 9.97 30.90
C ARG A 102 -5.87 9.36 29.52
N TYR A 103 -5.68 10.22 28.53
CA TYR A 103 -5.41 9.85 27.15
C TYR A 103 -4.04 10.38 26.73
N ALA A 104 -3.18 9.49 26.25
CA ALA A 104 -1.96 9.87 25.56
C ALA A 104 -2.32 10.47 24.20
N LEU A 105 -1.82 11.67 23.93
CA LEU A 105 -2.00 12.36 22.66
C LEU A 105 -0.70 12.32 21.85
N ALA A 106 -0.83 11.98 20.57
CA ALA A 106 0.23 12.11 19.59
C ALA A 106 -0.25 12.91 18.37
N LEU A 107 0.68 13.57 17.69
CA LEU A 107 0.47 14.15 16.36
C LEU A 107 1.04 13.20 15.33
N CYS A 108 0.23 12.79 14.35
CA CYS A 108 0.75 12.19 13.13
C CYS A 108 1.04 13.33 12.15
N CYS A 109 2.30 13.71 12.00
CA CYS A 109 2.68 14.88 11.21
C CYS A 109 4.02 14.72 10.49
N SER A 110 4.27 15.63 9.54
CA SER A 110 5.52 15.82 8.82
C SER A 110 5.99 17.26 8.96
N THR A 111 7.26 17.49 9.28
CA THR A 111 7.89 18.82 9.21
C THR A 111 9.40 18.72 9.01
N THR A 112 9.96 19.69 8.27
CA THR A 112 11.41 19.92 8.16
C THR A 112 11.90 20.98 9.13
N ASN A 113 11.00 21.68 9.82
CA ASN A 113 11.32 22.73 10.77
C ASN A 113 11.65 22.13 12.14
N ALA A 114 12.89 22.29 12.58
CA ALA A 114 13.31 21.85 13.90
C ALA A 114 12.59 22.66 14.99
N GLY A 115 11.82 21.97 15.83
CA GLY A 115 11.11 22.59 16.95
C GLY A 115 9.89 23.41 16.53
N GLN A 116 9.21 23.01 15.46
CA GLN A 116 8.00 23.68 14.97
C GLN A 116 6.97 23.85 16.11
N PRO A 117 6.67 25.09 16.55
CA PRO A 117 5.84 25.30 17.72
C PRO A 117 4.38 24.97 17.46
N VAL A 118 3.79 24.19 18.36
CA VAL A 118 2.37 23.86 18.38
C VAL A 118 1.82 23.99 19.80
N ASN A 119 0.54 24.29 19.91
CA ASN A 119 -0.21 24.18 21.14
C ASN A 119 -1.37 23.21 20.94
N VAL A 120 -1.51 22.23 21.84
CA VAL A 120 -2.61 21.28 21.81
C VAL A 120 -3.45 21.44 23.06
N THR A 121 -4.75 21.60 22.88
CA THR A 121 -5.72 21.65 23.98
C THR A 121 -6.71 20.51 23.86
N ALA A 122 -6.97 19.83 24.97
CA ALA A 122 -8.06 18.86 25.06
C ALA A 122 -8.60 18.82 26.49
N GLY A 123 -9.92 18.90 26.63
CA GLY A 123 -10.56 19.03 27.94
C GLY A 123 -10.10 20.30 28.66
N LYS A 124 -9.52 20.15 29.86
CA LYS A 124 -8.95 21.26 30.65
C LYS A 124 -7.43 21.43 30.47
N THR A 125 -6.80 20.55 29.68
CA THR A 125 -5.35 20.50 29.55
C THR A 125 -4.91 21.25 28.28
N SER A 126 -3.83 22.01 28.39
CA SER A 126 -3.18 22.75 27.30
C SER A 126 -1.68 22.50 27.37
N ILE A 127 -1.07 22.03 26.27
CA ILE A 127 0.37 21.74 26.21
C ILE A 127 0.96 22.49 25.02
N ASP A 128 1.96 23.32 25.30
CA ASP A 128 2.88 23.85 24.29
C ASP A 128 3.95 22.82 24.00
N PHE A 129 4.22 22.57 22.73
CA PHE A 129 5.13 21.52 22.29
C PHE A 129 5.92 21.98 21.06
N ALA A 130 7.18 21.58 20.99
CA ALA A 130 8.05 21.85 19.84
C ALA A 130 8.19 20.57 19.02
N VAL A 131 7.54 20.50 17.86
CA VAL A 131 7.57 19.31 17.01
C VAL A 131 8.98 19.13 16.42
N PRO A 132 9.63 17.97 16.61
CA PRO A 132 10.93 17.71 16.03
C PRO A 132 10.82 17.53 14.50
N VAL A 133 11.95 17.65 13.81
CA VAL A 133 12.03 17.27 12.40
C VAL A 133 11.60 15.83 12.24
N THR A 134 10.77 15.57 11.23
CA THR A 134 10.32 14.22 10.94
C THR A 134 11.46 13.39 10.37
N ASP A 135 11.80 12.31 11.07
CA ASP A 135 12.79 11.35 10.62
C ASP A 135 12.14 10.28 9.74
N GLY A 136 12.82 9.79 8.71
CA GLY A 136 12.21 8.91 7.71
C GLY A 136 13.06 8.58 6.48
N TYR A 137 12.65 7.52 5.77
CA TYR A 137 13.32 7.04 4.55
C TYR A 137 12.94 7.82 3.30
N PHE A 138 11.67 8.24 3.22
CA PHE A 138 11.28 9.29 2.30
C PHE A 138 12.10 10.54 2.65
N TYR A 139 12.50 11.33 1.64
CA TYR A 139 13.32 12.52 1.84
C TYR A 139 12.45 13.71 2.29
N PRO A 140 12.41 14.08 3.58
CA PRO A 140 12.01 15.43 3.95
C PRO A 140 13.08 16.37 3.38
N HIS A 141 12.95 16.80 2.12
CA HIS A 141 13.98 17.64 1.51
C HIS A 141 14.03 18.96 2.28
N PRO A 142 15.18 19.35 2.88
CA PRO A 142 15.27 20.58 3.67
C PRO A 142 14.94 21.84 2.85
N ASP A 143 15.14 21.81 1.53
CA ASP A 143 14.80 22.90 0.61
C ASP A 143 13.55 22.65 -0.27
N GLY A 144 12.89 21.48 -0.16
CA GLY A 144 12.00 20.98 -1.23
C GLY A 144 12.77 20.66 -2.53
N PRO A 145 12.19 20.03 -3.56
CA PRO A 145 12.87 19.99 -4.86
C PRO A 145 13.20 21.42 -5.33
N ASP A 146 14.29 21.58 -6.09
CA ASP A 146 14.74 22.88 -6.65
C ASP A 146 13.61 23.61 -7.42
N GLU A 147 12.65 22.84 -7.93
CA GLU A 147 11.39 23.35 -8.45
C GLU A 147 10.51 23.79 -7.26
N ASN A 148 10.44 25.12 -7.05
CA ASN A 148 9.41 25.81 -6.27
C ASN A 148 8.13 24.94 -6.20
N PRO A 149 7.58 24.59 -5.01
CA PRO A 149 6.54 23.55 -4.85
C PRO A 149 5.26 23.76 -5.68
N GLY A 150 5.22 24.83 -6.45
CA GLY A 150 4.10 25.28 -7.24
C GLY A 150 3.04 25.85 -6.32
N ASP A 151 2.07 26.49 -6.95
CA ASP A 151 0.78 26.66 -6.31
C ASP A 151 0.28 25.26 -5.89
N PRO A 152 -0.12 25.00 -4.62
CA PRO A 152 -0.76 23.74 -4.22
C PRO A 152 -2.08 23.45 -4.96
N SER A 153 -2.54 24.39 -5.81
CA SER A 153 -3.60 24.16 -6.80
C SER A 153 -3.11 23.49 -8.11
N GLY A 154 -1.79 23.46 -8.37
CA GLY A 154 -1.15 22.98 -9.59
C GLY A 154 -0.74 21.51 -9.57
N GLU A 155 -0.61 20.91 -10.76
CA GLU A 155 -0.27 19.48 -10.91
C GLU A 155 1.13 19.10 -10.40
N SER A 156 2.05 20.07 -10.23
CA SER A 156 3.40 19.85 -9.70
C SER A 156 3.40 19.34 -8.26
N PHE A 157 2.39 19.74 -7.47
CA PHE A 157 2.25 19.33 -6.08
C PHE A 157 2.03 17.81 -5.94
N PHE A 158 1.41 17.16 -6.94
CA PHE A 158 1.25 15.70 -6.99
C PHE A 158 2.58 14.93 -7.09
N ARG A 159 3.67 15.57 -7.52
CA ARG A 159 5.00 14.95 -7.55
C ARG A 159 5.68 14.98 -6.18
N LEU A 160 5.25 15.87 -5.28
CA LEU A 160 5.87 16.10 -3.98
C LEU A 160 5.43 15.12 -2.90
N LYS A 161 4.29 14.46 -3.11
CA LYS A 161 3.68 13.56 -2.12
C LYS A 161 4.59 12.38 -1.72
N GLU A 162 5.47 11.96 -2.63
CA GLU A 162 6.43 10.86 -2.45
C GLU A 162 7.68 11.29 -1.65
N TYR A 163 7.74 12.55 -1.20
CA TYR A 163 8.86 13.09 -0.42
C TYR A 163 8.52 13.34 1.06
N TYR A 164 7.26 13.33 1.46
CA TYR A 164 6.91 13.49 2.87
C TYR A 164 7.06 12.15 3.58
N ASN A 165 7.67 12.16 4.77
CA ASN A 165 7.50 11.08 5.73
C ASN A 165 6.61 11.58 6.85
N PHE A 166 5.67 10.77 7.33
CA PHE A 166 4.92 11.10 8.54
C PHE A 166 5.44 10.25 9.69
N ASP A 167 5.48 10.84 10.87
CA ASP A 167 5.76 10.12 12.11
C ASP A 167 4.69 10.41 13.16
N ARG A 168 4.57 9.51 14.14
CA ARG A 168 3.74 9.71 15.33
C ARG A 168 4.60 10.33 16.42
N VAL A 169 4.38 11.61 16.66
CA VAL A 169 5.10 12.41 17.66
C VAL A 169 4.27 12.48 18.95
N PRO A 170 4.68 11.83 20.05
CA PRO A 170 3.99 11.93 21.32
C PRO A 170 4.10 13.35 21.88
N VAL A 171 2.97 13.94 22.27
CA VAL A 171 2.91 15.30 22.85
C VAL A 171 2.83 15.24 24.38
N GLY A 172 1.92 14.43 24.91
CA GLY A 172 1.66 14.37 26.34
C GLY A 172 0.41 13.58 26.69
N GLU A 173 -0.03 13.68 27.95
CA GLU A 173 -1.27 13.08 28.44
C GLU A 173 -2.29 14.17 28.75
N PHE A 174 -3.56 13.90 28.44
CA PHE A 174 -4.68 14.81 28.58
C PHE A 174 -5.81 14.14 29.36
N ASP A 175 -6.35 14.84 30.35
CA ASP A 175 -7.54 14.38 31.07
C ASP A 175 -8.81 14.71 30.28
N LEU A 176 -9.53 13.66 29.89
CA LEU A 176 -10.81 13.76 29.17
C LEU A 176 -11.96 13.30 30.07
N VAL A 177 -13.12 13.92 29.89
CA VAL A 177 -14.36 13.50 30.57
C VAL A 177 -15.13 12.52 29.69
N ARG A 178 -15.92 11.64 30.30
CA ARG A 178 -16.83 10.77 29.55
C ARG A 178 -17.77 11.61 28.67
N GLY A 179 -17.95 11.18 27.43
CA GLY A 179 -18.75 11.88 26.43
C GLY A 179 -17.92 12.88 25.62
N VAL A 180 -18.53 14.00 25.23
CA VAL A 180 -17.96 14.93 24.26
C VAL A 180 -16.88 15.81 24.90
N ASN A 181 -15.71 15.84 24.27
CA ASN A 181 -14.58 16.71 24.56
C ASN A 181 -14.25 17.53 23.31
N MET A 182 -13.75 18.74 23.52
CA MET A 182 -13.20 19.56 22.45
C MET A 182 -11.69 19.37 22.41
N VAL A 183 -11.15 19.20 21.20
CA VAL A 183 -9.71 19.10 20.95
C VAL A 183 -9.33 20.17 19.95
N ARG A 184 -8.28 20.94 20.23
CA ARG A 184 -7.74 21.94 19.30
C ARG A 184 -6.25 21.77 19.13
N LEU A 185 -5.79 21.89 17.90
CA LEU A 185 -4.38 22.04 17.55
C LEU A 185 -4.18 23.44 16.98
N ARG A 186 -3.27 24.19 17.57
CA ARG A 186 -2.74 25.45 17.04
C ARG A 186 -1.32 25.23 16.57
N VAL A 187 -0.99 25.75 15.40
CA VAL A 187 0.37 25.76 14.86
C VAL A 187 0.75 27.22 14.70
N ALA A 188 1.86 27.62 15.32
CA ALA A 188 2.37 28.98 15.21
C ALA A 188 3.40 29.07 14.08
N GLY A 189 3.37 30.13 13.29
CA GLY A 189 4.38 30.35 12.27
C GLY A 189 4.05 31.52 11.37
N THR A 190 5.06 31.97 10.61
CA THR A 190 4.90 33.04 9.63
C THR A 190 4.31 32.51 8.34
N LYS A 191 3.38 33.26 7.75
CA LYS A 191 2.82 32.97 6.44
C LYS A 191 3.92 32.84 5.38
N GLY A 192 3.89 31.78 4.57
CA GLY A 192 4.85 31.56 3.50
C GLY A 192 4.88 30.12 3.03
N LYS A 193 6.04 29.49 3.14
CA LYS A 193 6.24 28.06 2.83
C LYS A 193 5.52 27.17 3.85
N GLU A 194 5.32 25.91 3.50
CA GLU A 194 4.76 24.92 4.40
C GLU A 194 5.65 24.74 5.64
N ILE A 195 5.05 24.82 6.83
CA ILE A 195 5.74 24.73 8.12
C ILE A 195 5.46 23.42 8.86
N LEU A 196 4.30 22.82 8.61
CA LEU A 196 3.86 21.55 9.18
C LEU A 196 2.82 20.95 8.24
N ARG A 197 2.82 19.63 8.15
CA ARG A 197 1.72 18.87 7.56
C ARG A 197 1.14 17.92 8.58
N LEU A 198 -0.16 18.03 8.83
CA LEU A 198 -0.88 17.17 9.77
C LEU A 198 -1.65 16.08 9.03
N ARG A 199 -1.49 14.82 9.46
CA ARG A 199 -2.38 13.71 9.09
C ARG A 199 -3.52 13.56 10.09
N SER A 200 -3.19 13.50 11.39
CA SER A 200 -4.18 13.26 12.45
C SER A 200 -3.67 13.74 13.82
N VAL A 201 -4.61 14.05 14.70
CA VAL A 201 -4.39 14.05 16.15
C VAL A 201 -4.89 12.72 16.69
N GLU A 202 -4.05 11.99 17.42
CA GLU A 202 -4.34 10.62 17.88
C GLU A 202 -4.44 10.57 19.39
N LEU A 203 -5.56 10.04 19.91
CA LEU A 203 -5.85 9.90 21.34
C LEU A 203 -5.90 8.42 21.70
N THR A 204 -5.03 8.00 22.61
CA THR A 204 -4.97 6.60 23.09
C THR A 204 -5.15 6.56 24.61
N PRO A 205 -6.15 5.84 25.16
CA PRO A 205 -6.27 5.64 26.59
C PRO A 205 -4.97 5.14 27.20
N VAL A 206 -4.47 5.79 28.26
CA VAL A 206 -3.22 5.38 28.92
C VAL A 206 -3.33 3.94 29.44
N GLY A 207 -4.52 3.54 29.91
CA GLY A 207 -4.80 2.17 30.36
C GLY A 207 -4.66 1.10 29.27
N ALA A 208 -4.79 1.48 27.99
CA ALA A 208 -4.65 0.54 26.87
C ALA A 208 -3.19 0.26 26.48
N ARG A 209 -2.21 1.05 26.97
CA ARG A 209 -0.79 0.95 26.55
C ARG A 209 -0.21 -0.45 26.76
N ALA A 210 -0.51 -1.10 27.88
CA ALA A 210 0.00 -2.44 28.18
C ALA A 210 -0.55 -3.49 27.20
N ALA A 211 -1.84 -3.44 26.90
CA ALA A 211 -2.47 -4.34 25.93
C ALA A 211 -1.92 -4.12 24.50
N ILE A 212 -1.74 -2.86 24.09
CA ILE A 212 -1.11 -2.51 22.81
C ILE A 212 0.32 -3.07 22.75
N ALA A 213 1.13 -2.85 23.79
CA ALA A 213 2.50 -3.35 23.83
C ALA A 213 2.56 -4.89 23.78
N ALA A 214 1.67 -5.57 24.49
CA ALA A 214 1.54 -7.03 24.45
C ALA A 214 1.16 -7.52 23.05
N ASP A 215 0.21 -6.88 22.37
CA ASP A 215 -0.17 -7.25 21.00
C ASP A 215 0.99 -7.06 20.02
N LYS A 216 1.71 -5.92 20.10
CA LYS A 216 2.92 -5.69 19.31
C LYS A 216 3.97 -6.78 19.53
N GLN A 217 4.16 -7.23 20.77
CA GLN A 217 5.07 -8.33 21.08
C GLN A 217 4.59 -9.64 20.46
N ARG A 218 3.30 -9.97 20.57
CA ARG A 218 2.72 -11.16 19.92
C ARG A 218 2.94 -11.14 18.42
N ALA A 219 2.63 -10.02 17.76
CA ALA A 219 2.80 -9.85 16.33
C ALA A 219 4.27 -10.09 15.90
N ARG A 220 5.23 -9.53 16.64
CA ARG A 220 6.66 -9.72 16.38
C ARG A 220 7.12 -11.18 16.52
N MET A 221 6.53 -11.93 17.46
CA MET A 221 6.81 -13.37 17.61
C MET A 221 6.24 -14.22 16.46
N HIS A 222 5.25 -13.71 15.72
CA HIS A 222 4.64 -14.39 14.56
C HIS A 222 5.27 -13.98 13.22
N ARG A 223 6.37 -13.22 13.25
CA ARG A 223 7.08 -12.84 12.03
C ARG A 223 7.68 -14.06 11.35
N ALA A 224 7.48 -14.14 10.03
CA ALA A 224 8.08 -15.15 9.18
C ALA A 224 9.60 -14.91 9.02
N ASN A 225 10.32 -15.96 8.66
CA ASN A 225 11.75 -15.84 8.36
C ASN A 225 11.98 -15.12 7.02
N THR A 226 12.54 -13.90 7.06
CA THR A 226 12.81 -13.07 5.88
C THR A 226 14.15 -13.36 5.19
N ASP A 227 14.90 -14.38 5.62
CA ASP A 227 16.26 -14.67 5.17
C ASP A 227 16.40 -14.83 3.67
N TRP A 228 15.44 -15.50 3.06
CA TRP A 228 15.46 -15.74 1.64
C TRP A 228 15.29 -14.46 0.84
N PHE A 229 14.49 -13.53 1.37
CA PHE A 229 14.17 -12.26 0.77
C PHE A 229 15.36 -11.31 0.91
N ALA A 230 15.96 -11.26 2.10
CA ALA A 230 17.22 -10.57 2.37
C ALA A 230 18.36 -10.98 1.40
N ARG A 231 18.43 -12.25 1.02
CA ARG A 231 19.42 -12.78 0.05
C ARG A 231 19.01 -12.64 -1.41
N ALA A 232 17.77 -12.27 -1.71
CA ALA A 232 17.25 -12.24 -3.07
C ALA A 232 17.96 -11.18 -3.93
N GLY A 233 18.34 -10.05 -3.33
CA GLY A 233 18.93 -8.90 -4.01
C GLY A 233 17.92 -8.10 -4.81
N TYR A 234 17.26 -8.72 -5.80
CA TYR A 234 16.14 -8.08 -6.49
C TYR A 234 15.16 -9.05 -7.12
N GLY A 235 13.96 -8.52 -7.38
CA GLY A 235 12.87 -9.15 -8.13
C GLY A 235 12.19 -8.17 -9.07
N LEU A 236 11.31 -8.68 -9.93
CA LEU A 236 10.51 -7.87 -10.85
C LEU A 236 9.05 -7.88 -10.44
N TRP A 237 8.34 -6.78 -10.68
CA TRP A 237 6.94 -6.62 -10.34
C TRP A 237 6.15 -6.15 -11.55
N PHE A 238 5.09 -6.88 -11.88
CA PHE A 238 4.22 -6.60 -13.01
C PHE A 238 2.80 -6.23 -12.54
N HIS A 239 2.29 -5.12 -13.07
CA HIS A 239 0.88 -4.74 -13.00
C HIS A 239 0.18 -5.07 -14.31
N PHE A 240 -0.20 -6.35 -14.46
CA PHE A 240 -1.03 -6.82 -15.55
C PHE A 240 -2.48 -6.93 -15.06
N LEU A 241 -3.32 -5.99 -15.46
CA LEU A 241 -4.67 -5.79 -14.93
C LEU A 241 -5.66 -5.64 -16.10
N ASP A 242 -6.95 -5.48 -15.81
CA ASP A 242 -8.00 -5.23 -16.81
C ASP A 242 -7.77 -3.94 -17.60
N LEU A 243 -7.05 -2.98 -17.02
CA LEU A 243 -6.75 -1.72 -17.67
C LEU A 243 -5.51 -1.77 -18.58
N THR A 244 -4.70 -2.82 -18.49
CA THR A 244 -3.47 -2.96 -19.27
C THR A 244 -3.76 -2.99 -20.76
N THR A 245 -3.01 -2.20 -21.54
CA THR A 245 -3.23 -2.06 -22.99
C THR A 245 -2.25 -2.92 -23.81
N PRO A 246 -2.64 -3.38 -25.01
CA PRO A 246 -1.70 -3.99 -25.96
C PRO A 246 -0.75 -2.93 -26.55
N PRO A 247 0.32 -3.34 -27.25
CA PRO A 247 1.22 -2.39 -27.92
C PRO A 247 0.53 -1.52 -28.97
N SER A 248 -0.50 -2.06 -29.62
CA SER A 248 -1.34 -1.37 -30.59
C SER A 248 -2.71 -2.02 -30.68
N GLY A 249 -3.74 -1.23 -30.96
CA GLY A 249 -5.10 -1.70 -31.19
C GLY A 249 -5.95 -1.77 -29.92
N PRO A 250 -7.19 -2.28 -30.05
CA PRO A 250 -8.15 -2.25 -28.96
C PRO A 250 -7.74 -3.17 -27.81
N ARG A 251 -7.94 -2.70 -26.58
CA ARG A 251 -7.78 -3.51 -25.37
C ARG A 251 -8.77 -4.67 -25.36
N LYS A 252 -8.27 -5.88 -25.10
CA LYS A 252 -9.07 -7.11 -24.95
C LYS A 252 -9.72 -7.16 -23.56
N PRO A 253 -10.83 -7.92 -23.39
CA PRO A 253 -11.34 -8.28 -22.07
C PRO A 253 -10.27 -8.96 -21.21
N TYR A 254 -10.31 -8.73 -19.90
CA TYR A 254 -9.28 -9.22 -18.98
C TYR A 254 -9.11 -10.75 -19.01
N GLU A 255 -10.21 -11.52 -18.98
CA GLU A 255 -10.13 -12.98 -19.06
C GLU A 255 -9.48 -13.46 -20.37
N GLN A 256 -9.77 -12.79 -21.50
CA GLN A 256 -9.11 -13.10 -22.77
C GLN A 256 -7.61 -12.83 -22.71
N ALA A 257 -7.21 -11.67 -22.18
CA ALA A 257 -5.80 -11.32 -21.99
C ALA A 257 -5.06 -12.32 -21.09
N VAL A 258 -5.69 -12.71 -19.98
CA VAL A 258 -5.16 -13.73 -19.06
C VAL A 258 -5.03 -15.09 -19.77
N ASN A 259 -6.00 -15.50 -20.59
CA ASN A 259 -5.95 -16.79 -21.29
C ASN A 259 -4.87 -16.84 -22.37
N GLU A 260 -4.57 -15.72 -23.03
CA GLU A 260 -3.57 -15.65 -24.09
C GLU A 260 -2.12 -15.46 -23.56
N LEU A 261 -1.96 -15.15 -22.27
CA LEU A 261 -0.65 -14.85 -21.70
C LEU A 261 0.27 -16.10 -21.67
N ASP A 262 1.41 -16.02 -22.33
CA ASP A 262 2.43 -17.06 -22.32
C ASP A 262 3.34 -16.91 -21.07
N ILE A 263 2.99 -17.67 -20.03
CA ILE A 263 3.69 -17.62 -18.75
C ILE A 263 5.10 -18.20 -18.82
N GLU A 264 5.34 -19.27 -19.59
CA GLU A 264 6.67 -19.86 -19.68
C GLU A 264 7.64 -18.91 -20.41
N LYS A 265 7.16 -18.19 -21.44
CA LYS A 265 7.93 -17.13 -22.09
C LYS A 265 8.22 -15.97 -21.15
N LEU A 266 7.21 -15.43 -20.47
CA LEU A 266 7.38 -14.32 -19.53
C LEU A 266 8.36 -14.68 -18.42
N VAL A 267 8.17 -15.82 -17.76
CA VAL A 267 9.05 -16.30 -16.69
C VAL A 267 10.45 -16.60 -17.22
N GLY A 268 10.59 -17.08 -18.46
CA GLY A 268 11.87 -17.20 -19.15
C GLY A 268 12.61 -15.87 -19.25
N GLN A 269 11.91 -14.81 -19.70
CA GLN A 269 12.48 -13.45 -19.75
C GLN A 269 12.87 -12.93 -18.37
N VAL A 270 12.01 -13.12 -17.35
CA VAL A 270 12.34 -12.77 -15.95
C VAL A 270 13.61 -13.49 -15.50
N ALA A 271 13.74 -14.78 -15.78
CA ALA A 271 14.91 -15.58 -15.41
C ALA A 271 16.20 -15.08 -16.09
N GLU A 272 16.14 -14.65 -17.35
CA GLU A 272 17.27 -14.05 -18.06
C GLU A 272 17.78 -12.79 -17.38
N THR A 273 16.90 -12.01 -16.75
CA THR A 273 17.29 -10.80 -16.03
C THR A 273 18.09 -11.09 -14.78
N GLY A 274 18.04 -12.30 -14.19
CA GLY A 274 18.72 -12.62 -12.93
C GLY A 274 17.96 -12.26 -11.65
N ALA A 275 16.70 -11.85 -11.78
CA ALA A 275 15.75 -11.71 -10.68
C ALA A 275 15.60 -13.03 -9.89
N LYS A 276 15.31 -12.93 -8.59
CA LYS A 276 15.12 -14.09 -7.70
C LYS A 276 13.68 -14.31 -7.27
N TYR A 277 12.82 -13.34 -7.54
CA TYR A 277 11.39 -13.45 -7.34
C TYR A 277 10.66 -12.57 -8.35
N MET A 278 9.38 -12.88 -8.53
CA MET A 278 8.45 -12.08 -9.29
C MET A 278 7.29 -11.71 -8.37
N MET A 279 6.86 -10.45 -8.41
CA MET A 279 5.64 -9.98 -7.78
C MET A 279 4.58 -9.73 -8.85
N TRP A 280 3.37 -10.23 -8.62
CA TRP A 280 2.27 -10.12 -9.56
C TRP A 280 1.07 -9.42 -8.94
N ALA A 281 0.55 -8.41 -9.61
CA ALA A 281 -0.70 -7.76 -9.18
C ALA A 281 -1.91 -8.66 -9.46
N VAL A 282 -2.57 -9.10 -8.40
CA VAL A 282 -3.83 -9.86 -8.50
C VAL A 282 -4.97 -8.92 -8.90
N ASN A 283 -5.10 -7.81 -8.19
CA ASN A 283 -6.08 -6.76 -8.39
C ASN A 283 -5.46 -5.38 -8.18
N HIS A 284 -6.21 -4.31 -8.46
CA HIS A 284 -5.86 -2.95 -8.04
C HIS A 284 -7.14 -2.18 -7.71
N GLY A 285 -7.47 -1.12 -8.47
CA GLY A 285 -8.69 -0.34 -8.27
C GLY A 285 -9.95 -1.13 -8.64
N ASN A 286 -9.85 -2.00 -9.64
CA ASN A 286 -10.90 -2.96 -9.98
C ASN A 286 -10.62 -4.33 -9.31
N PRO A 287 -11.66 -5.08 -8.91
CA PRO A 287 -11.51 -6.32 -8.17
C PRO A 287 -11.29 -7.52 -9.10
N THR A 288 -10.45 -7.38 -10.13
CA THR A 288 -10.07 -8.52 -10.99
C THR A 288 -9.28 -9.56 -10.22
N CYS A 289 -9.40 -10.84 -10.62
CA CYS A 289 -8.58 -11.92 -10.09
C CYS A 289 -8.24 -12.93 -11.19
N PRO A 290 -6.94 -13.16 -11.52
CA PRO A 290 -6.50 -14.05 -12.59
C PRO A 290 -6.49 -15.53 -12.14
N ALA A 291 -7.49 -15.93 -11.36
CA ALA A 291 -7.68 -17.29 -10.86
C ALA A 291 -9.13 -17.53 -10.41
N PRO A 292 -9.64 -18.78 -10.50
CA PRO A 292 -11.01 -19.12 -10.11
C PRO A 292 -11.11 -19.31 -8.58
N ILE A 293 -11.05 -18.20 -7.85
CA ILE A 293 -11.13 -18.12 -6.39
C ILE A 293 -12.59 -17.97 -5.98
N LYS A 294 -13.13 -18.94 -5.22
CA LYS A 294 -14.56 -19.02 -4.92
C LYS A 294 -15.04 -17.91 -3.99
N SER A 295 -14.25 -17.61 -2.95
CA SER A 295 -14.52 -16.51 -2.01
C SER A 295 -14.50 -15.16 -2.71
N TRP A 296 -13.61 -14.99 -3.70
CA TRP A 296 -13.54 -13.80 -4.54
C TRP A 296 -14.75 -13.71 -5.47
N GLU A 297 -15.08 -14.79 -6.19
CA GLU A 297 -16.23 -14.85 -7.10
C GLU A 297 -17.55 -14.60 -6.38
N LYS A 298 -17.67 -15.06 -5.13
CA LYS A 298 -18.83 -14.77 -4.28
C LYS A 298 -18.97 -13.26 -3.98
N LEU A 299 -17.85 -12.57 -3.82
CA LEU A 299 -17.82 -11.14 -3.49
C LEU A 299 -17.94 -10.27 -4.75
N HIS A 300 -17.30 -10.69 -5.83
CA HIS A 300 -17.23 -10.01 -7.12
C HIS A 300 -17.58 -10.97 -8.27
N PRO A 301 -18.87 -11.28 -8.49
CA PRO A 301 -19.29 -12.19 -9.54
C PRO A 301 -18.83 -11.73 -10.92
N GLY A 302 -18.21 -12.63 -11.68
CA GLY A 302 -17.69 -12.39 -13.02
C GLY A 302 -16.32 -11.70 -13.09
N TRP A 303 -15.66 -11.47 -11.95
CA TRP A 303 -14.34 -10.82 -11.90
C TRP A 303 -13.17 -11.80 -11.79
N THR A 304 -13.44 -13.10 -11.65
CA THR A 304 -12.42 -14.15 -11.70
C THR A 304 -12.25 -14.70 -13.11
N THR A 305 -11.09 -15.30 -13.39
CA THR A 305 -10.84 -16.04 -14.64
C THR A 305 -10.96 -17.54 -14.42
N LYS A 306 -11.36 -18.29 -15.47
CA LYS A 306 -11.35 -19.77 -15.42
C LYS A 306 -9.94 -20.35 -15.31
N ARG A 307 -8.97 -19.74 -16.00
CA ARG A 307 -7.55 -20.09 -15.91
C ARG A 307 -7.00 -19.68 -14.55
N ASP A 308 -6.27 -20.57 -13.88
CA ASP A 308 -5.53 -20.28 -12.64
C ASP A 308 -4.10 -19.82 -12.96
N LEU A 309 -3.98 -18.57 -13.43
CA LEU A 309 -2.71 -18.01 -13.85
C LEU A 309 -1.69 -17.98 -12.70
N ILE A 310 -2.17 -17.77 -11.48
CA ILE A 310 -1.33 -17.71 -10.28
C ILE A 310 -0.64 -19.05 -10.02
N ALA A 311 -1.38 -20.16 -10.11
CA ALA A 311 -0.80 -21.50 -9.98
C ALA A 311 0.26 -21.76 -11.08
N GLU A 312 -0.07 -21.46 -12.33
CA GLU A 312 0.85 -21.64 -13.46
C GLU A 312 2.13 -20.80 -13.32
N MET A 313 2.01 -19.54 -12.91
CA MET A 313 3.15 -18.66 -12.64
C MET A 313 4.02 -19.20 -11.51
N ALA A 314 3.40 -19.65 -10.42
CA ALA A 314 4.13 -20.17 -9.27
C ALA A 314 4.92 -21.43 -9.65
N ASP A 315 4.33 -22.33 -10.43
CA ASP A 315 4.99 -23.55 -10.91
C ASP A 315 6.14 -23.21 -11.88
N ALA A 316 5.92 -22.30 -12.84
CA ALA A 316 6.94 -21.88 -13.82
C ALA A 316 8.14 -21.18 -13.16
N LEU A 317 7.90 -20.33 -12.15
CA LEU A 317 8.95 -19.70 -11.34
C LEU A 317 9.70 -20.73 -10.48
N GLY A 318 8.95 -21.65 -9.85
CA GLY A 318 9.49 -22.70 -9.00
C GLY A 318 10.47 -23.62 -9.74
N LYS A 319 10.14 -24.03 -10.97
CA LYS A 319 11.06 -24.80 -11.86
C LYS A 319 12.41 -24.12 -12.08
N ARG A 320 12.48 -22.81 -11.91
CA ARG A 320 13.68 -21.98 -12.12
C ARG A 320 14.29 -21.47 -10.82
N GLY A 321 13.83 -21.98 -9.67
CA GLY A 321 14.31 -21.58 -8.35
C GLY A 321 14.01 -20.11 -8.00
N MET A 322 12.95 -19.54 -8.58
CA MET A 322 12.44 -18.21 -8.26
C MET A 322 11.16 -18.32 -7.43
N ARG A 323 10.90 -17.32 -6.59
CA ARG A 323 9.68 -17.26 -5.78
C ARG A 323 8.61 -16.35 -6.39
N LEU A 324 7.34 -16.68 -6.18
CA LEU A 324 6.21 -15.80 -6.47
C LEU A 324 5.81 -15.03 -5.21
N MET A 325 5.61 -13.72 -5.35
CA MET A 325 4.90 -12.88 -4.39
C MET A 325 3.65 -12.29 -5.05
N LEU A 326 2.62 -11.99 -4.27
CA LEU A 326 1.39 -11.41 -4.79
C LEU A 326 1.18 -10.02 -4.24
N TYR A 327 0.94 -9.09 -5.14
CA TYR A 327 0.36 -7.80 -4.79
C TYR A 327 -1.16 -7.91 -4.76
N MET A 328 -1.78 -7.33 -3.74
CA MET A 328 -3.24 -7.21 -3.63
C MET A 328 -3.59 -5.84 -3.06
N ASN A 329 -4.71 -5.27 -3.48
CA ASN A 329 -5.24 -4.04 -2.91
C ASN A 329 -6.51 -4.39 -2.10
N PRO A 330 -6.43 -4.48 -0.75
CA PRO A 330 -7.56 -4.85 0.12
C PRO A 330 -8.79 -3.95 -0.02
N PRO A 331 -8.70 -2.62 -0.22
CA PRO A 331 -9.87 -1.82 -0.58
C PRO A 331 -10.63 -2.39 -1.79
N GLY A 332 -9.93 -2.70 -2.88
CA GLY A 332 -10.54 -3.34 -4.06
C GLY A 332 -11.05 -4.76 -3.77
N VAL A 333 -10.29 -5.57 -3.01
CA VAL A 333 -10.69 -6.93 -2.62
C VAL A 333 -11.99 -6.90 -1.82
N GLY A 334 -12.10 -6.06 -0.80
CA GLY A 334 -13.27 -5.98 0.08
C GLY A 334 -14.39 -5.05 -0.41
N GLY A 335 -14.40 -4.71 -1.71
CA GLY A 335 -15.50 -3.97 -2.34
C GLY A 335 -15.69 -2.53 -1.84
N MET A 336 -14.63 -1.86 -1.39
CA MET A 336 -14.69 -0.42 -1.14
C MET A 336 -14.86 0.32 -2.47
N ALA A 337 -15.95 1.09 -2.59
CA ALA A 337 -16.21 1.86 -3.80
C ALA A 337 -15.27 3.08 -3.87
N LEU A 338 -14.71 3.38 -5.04
CA LEU A 338 -13.96 4.63 -5.23
C LEU A 338 -14.92 5.83 -5.10
N ASN A 339 -14.61 6.79 -4.23
CA ASN A 339 -15.37 8.04 -4.14
C ASN A 339 -14.98 9.00 -5.29
N PRO A 340 -15.89 9.38 -6.20
CA PRO A 340 -15.55 10.26 -7.31
C PRO A 340 -14.94 11.60 -6.85
N GLY A 341 -13.71 11.87 -7.28
CA GLY A 341 -13.01 13.13 -6.98
C GLY A 341 -12.25 13.15 -5.65
N THR A 342 -12.16 12.03 -4.94
CA THR A 342 -11.24 11.85 -3.81
C THR A 342 -10.41 10.58 -4.00
N VAL A 343 -9.32 10.45 -3.26
CA VAL A 343 -8.55 9.19 -3.22
C VAL A 343 -9.10 8.18 -2.20
N ASN A 344 -10.11 8.55 -1.40
CA ASN A 344 -10.62 7.68 -0.34
C ASN A 344 -11.73 6.78 -0.88
N GLY A 345 -11.67 5.49 -0.52
CA GLY A 345 -12.81 4.60 -0.72
C GLY A 345 -13.99 4.94 0.18
N ILE A 346 -15.20 4.66 -0.29
CA ILE A 346 -16.43 4.66 0.50
C ILE A 346 -16.61 3.24 1.06
N PRO A 347 -16.76 3.07 2.39
CA PRO A 347 -17.10 1.79 2.98
C PRO A 347 -18.37 1.21 2.34
N GLY A 348 -18.24 0.05 1.70
CA GLY A 348 -19.38 -0.69 1.13
C GLY A 348 -20.06 -1.62 2.13
N TYR A 349 -19.40 -1.91 3.26
CA TYR A 349 -19.80 -2.90 4.26
C TYR A 349 -19.59 -2.34 5.66
N ASN A 350 -20.18 -3.00 6.66
CA ASN A 350 -19.74 -2.77 8.03
C ASN A 350 -18.36 -3.44 8.26
N GLU A 351 -17.72 -3.09 9.38
CA GLU A 351 -16.35 -3.49 9.64
C GLU A 351 -16.17 -5.00 9.84
N ASP A 352 -17.13 -5.67 10.51
CA ASP A 352 -17.14 -7.13 10.67
C ASP A 352 -17.26 -7.82 9.32
N GLU A 353 -18.18 -7.36 8.46
CA GLU A 353 -18.37 -7.89 7.11
C GLU A 353 -17.11 -7.74 6.26
N TYR A 354 -16.50 -6.55 6.26
CA TYR A 354 -15.27 -6.28 5.53
C TYR A 354 -14.11 -7.17 6.01
N ALA A 355 -13.91 -7.27 7.33
CA ALA A 355 -12.89 -8.15 7.90
C ALA A 355 -13.11 -9.62 7.51
N ASN A 356 -14.36 -10.11 7.59
CA ASN A 356 -14.70 -11.49 7.25
C ASN A 356 -14.50 -11.80 5.76
N GLN A 357 -14.79 -10.85 4.88
CA GLN A 357 -14.54 -11.00 3.44
C GLN A 357 -13.05 -11.13 3.15
N LEU A 358 -12.22 -10.25 3.73
CA LEU A 358 -10.76 -10.33 3.59
C LEU A 358 -10.22 -11.65 4.15
N ILE A 359 -10.67 -12.07 5.33
CA ILE A 359 -10.27 -13.35 5.95
C ILE A 359 -10.63 -14.53 5.05
N ALA A 360 -11.83 -14.56 4.48
CA ALA A 360 -12.27 -15.65 3.60
C ALA A 360 -11.39 -15.74 2.34
N VAL A 361 -11.12 -14.59 1.69
CA VAL A 361 -10.25 -14.51 0.51
C VAL A 361 -8.83 -14.94 0.85
N PHE A 362 -8.22 -14.35 1.88
CA PHE A 362 -6.82 -14.64 2.24
C PHE A 362 -6.62 -16.09 2.70
N ARG A 363 -7.61 -16.67 3.39
CA ARG A 363 -7.60 -18.08 3.76
C ARG A 363 -7.63 -18.98 2.52
N GLU A 364 -8.53 -18.74 1.56
CA GLU A 364 -8.59 -19.56 0.34
C GLU A 364 -7.29 -19.45 -0.47
N PHE A 365 -6.72 -18.24 -0.62
CA PHE A 365 -5.41 -18.08 -1.24
C PHE A 365 -4.34 -18.89 -0.51
N GLY A 366 -4.37 -18.88 0.82
CA GLY A 366 -3.40 -19.61 1.61
C GLY A 366 -3.51 -21.12 1.54
N GLU A 367 -4.71 -21.65 1.59
CA GLU A 367 -4.98 -23.07 1.42
C GLU A 367 -4.65 -23.54 0.00
N ARG A 368 -4.99 -22.75 -1.01
CA ARG A 368 -4.84 -23.12 -2.42
C ARG A 368 -3.39 -23.10 -2.90
N TYR A 369 -2.63 -22.07 -2.53
CA TYR A 369 -1.28 -21.88 -3.06
C TYR A 369 -0.18 -22.38 -2.12
N GLY A 370 -0.44 -22.46 -0.81
CA GLY A 370 0.50 -22.98 0.19
C GLY A 370 1.91 -22.38 0.02
N PRO A 371 2.97 -23.20 -0.04
CA PRO A 371 4.35 -22.71 -0.17
C PRO A 371 4.72 -22.16 -1.55
N ARG A 372 3.86 -22.30 -2.56
CA ARG A 372 4.13 -21.81 -3.93
C ARG A 372 4.03 -20.28 -4.03
N VAL A 373 3.26 -19.65 -3.15
CA VAL A 373 3.26 -18.19 -2.96
C VAL A 373 4.05 -17.86 -1.71
N ALA A 374 5.16 -17.15 -1.88
CA ALA A 374 6.13 -16.87 -0.83
C ALA A 374 5.77 -15.67 0.05
N GLY A 375 4.85 -14.82 -0.39
CA GLY A 375 4.41 -13.68 0.39
C GLY A 375 3.49 -12.73 -0.37
N TYR A 376 3.05 -11.71 0.35
CA TYR A 376 2.09 -10.72 -0.08
C TYR A 376 2.60 -9.31 0.15
N TRP A 377 2.17 -8.42 -0.72
CA TRP A 377 2.32 -6.98 -0.60
C TRP A 377 0.92 -6.38 -0.71
N PHE A 378 0.37 -5.90 0.39
CA PHE A 378 -0.99 -5.38 0.47
C PHE A 378 -0.99 -3.86 0.35
N ASP A 379 -1.56 -3.33 -0.73
CA ASP A 379 -1.60 -1.89 -1.00
C ASP A 379 -2.66 -1.14 -0.19
N SER A 380 -2.61 0.20 -0.20
CA SER A 380 -3.67 1.08 0.31
C SER A 380 -4.16 0.68 1.70
N THR A 381 -3.28 0.14 2.56
CA THR A 381 -3.68 -0.31 3.90
C THR A 381 -4.08 0.89 4.76
N PHE A 382 -3.48 2.05 4.50
CA PHE A 382 -3.87 3.29 5.15
C PHE A 382 -5.32 3.66 4.84
N GLU A 383 -5.80 3.45 3.61
CA GLU A 383 -7.21 3.71 3.24
C GLU A 383 -8.14 2.72 3.95
N ALA A 384 -7.78 1.44 3.93
CA ALA A 384 -8.56 0.39 4.59
C ALA A 384 -8.69 0.68 6.10
N THR A 385 -7.60 1.03 6.77
CA THR A 385 -7.59 1.31 8.23
C THR A 385 -8.18 2.68 8.60
N GLU A 386 -8.21 3.64 7.67
CA GLU A 386 -8.93 4.90 7.86
C GLU A 386 -10.46 4.69 7.86
N CYS A 387 -10.94 3.77 7.04
CA CYS A 387 -12.35 3.37 6.96
C CYS A 387 -12.74 2.33 8.03
N TYR A 388 -11.84 1.41 8.32
CA TYR A 388 -12.03 0.24 9.18
C TYR A 388 -10.88 0.15 10.20
N PRO A 389 -10.86 1.02 11.22
CA PRO A 389 -9.75 1.12 12.18
C PRO A 389 -9.56 -0.10 13.10
N ASN A 390 -10.56 -0.97 13.23
CA ASN A 390 -10.57 -2.13 14.13
C ASN A 390 -10.34 -3.47 13.41
N LEU A 391 -9.77 -3.44 12.20
CA LEU A 391 -9.41 -4.66 11.47
C LEU A 391 -8.62 -5.65 12.35
N PRO A 392 -9.04 -6.94 12.43
CA PRO A 392 -8.42 -7.94 13.28
C PRO A 392 -7.16 -8.51 12.61
N PHE A 393 -6.05 -7.76 12.69
CA PHE A 393 -4.81 -8.10 11.99
C PHE A 393 -4.19 -9.44 12.41
N ASP A 394 -4.44 -9.92 13.63
CA ASP A 394 -4.07 -11.26 14.07
C ASP A 394 -4.82 -12.33 13.26
N LYS A 395 -6.14 -12.19 13.08
CA LYS A 395 -6.97 -13.11 12.30
C LYS A 395 -6.71 -13.01 10.81
N LEU A 396 -6.45 -11.82 10.30
CA LEU A 396 -5.99 -11.62 8.92
C LEU A 396 -4.65 -12.33 8.71
N ASN A 397 -3.70 -12.18 9.62
CA ASN A 397 -2.42 -12.87 9.56
C ASN A 397 -2.58 -14.39 9.62
N ASP A 398 -3.41 -14.92 10.52
CA ASP A 398 -3.72 -16.36 10.57
C ASP A 398 -4.28 -16.87 9.24
N ALA A 399 -5.23 -16.13 8.63
CA ALA A 399 -5.78 -16.45 7.32
C ALA A 399 -4.71 -16.45 6.23
N ILE A 400 -3.92 -15.36 6.16
CA ILE A 400 -2.81 -15.19 5.22
C ILE A 400 -1.74 -16.25 5.44
N LYS A 401 -1.55 -16.80 6.63
CA LYS A 401 -0.50 -17.78 6.93
C LYS A 401 -1.01 -19.23 7.06
N THR A 402 -2.29 -19.47 6.77
CA THR A 402 -2.94 -20.80 6.83
C THR A 402 -2.10 -21.88 6.15
N ASN A 403 -1.76 -22.97 6.85
CA ASN A 403 -0.96 -24.10 6.34
C ASN A 403 0.48 -23.77 5.88
N TYR A 404 0.94 -22.50 5.96
CA TYR A 404 2.31 -22.14 5.63
C TYR A 404 2.72 -20.82 6.33
N PRO A 405 3.31 -20.90 7.54
CA PRO A 405 3.62 -19.73 8.38
C PRO A 405 4.76 -18.85 7.86
N ASP A 406 5.58 -19.36 6.95
CA ASP A 406 6.74 -18.64 6.39
C ASP A 406 6.37 -17.66 5.27
N ARG A 407 5.08 -17.42 5.00
CA ARG A 407 4.65 -16.41 4.04
C ARG A 407 4.93 -15.01 4.56
N LEU A 408 5.62 -14.23 3.74
CA LEU A 408 5.93 -12.85 4.06
C LEU A 408 4.69 -11.97 3.86
N VAL A 409 4.50 -10.99 4.74
CA VAL A 409 3.40 -10.03 4.69
C VAL A 409 3.96 -8.61 4.84
N ALA A 410 3.56 -7.72 3.93
CA ALA A 410 3.73 -6.28 4.11
C ALA A 410 2.38 -5.58 3.93
N TRP A 411 2.07 -4.68 4.86
CA TRP A 411 0.91 -3.80 4.82
C TRP A 411 1.36 -2.40 4.42
N ASN A 412 1.21 -2.06 3.14
CA ASN A 412 1.63 -0.76 2.62
C ASN A 412 0.73 0.35 3.18
N ASN A 413 1.31 1.15 4.07
CA ASN A 413 0.72 2.40 4.55
C ASN A 413 1.31 3.62 3.84
N TRP A 414 2.03 3.39 2.73
CA TRP A 414 2.71 4.41 1.96
C TRP A 414 3.68 5.22 2.85
N VAL A 415 3.54 6.54 2.90
CA VAL A 415 4.37 7.44 3.72
C VAL A 415 3.91 7.57 5.17
N PHE A 416 2.82 6.89 5.53
CA PHE A 416 2.20 7.01 6.84
C PHE A 416 2.70 5.98 7.84
N PRO A 417 2.57 6.29 9.15
CA PRO A 417 2.87 5.33 10.19
C PRO A 417 2.09 4.03 10.06
N HIS A 418 2.76 2.89 10.27
CA HIS A 418 2.11 1.59 10.25
C HIS A 418 1.07 1.48 11.37
N GLU A 419 -0.07 0.88 11.04
CA GLU A 419 -1.18 0.69 11.97
C GLU A 419 -1.11 -0.66 12.72
N THR A 420 -0.21 -1.55 12.30
CA THR A 420 -0.05 -2.91 12.85
C THR A 420 1.40 -3.40 12.82
N GLU A 421 1.78 -4.24 13.77
CA GLU A 421 3.06 -4.98 13.78
C GLU A 421 2.95 -6.38 13.15
N TRP A 422 1.74 -6.82 12.77
CA TRP A 422 1.44 -8.12 12.14
C TRP A 422 1.87 -8.12 10.66
N GLN A 423 3.17 -7.92 10.45
CA GLN A 423 3.87 -7.89 9.17
C GLN A 423 5.36 -8.20 9.35
N ASP A 424 5.99 -8.65 8.27
CA ASP A 424 7.33 -9.24 8.26
C ASP A 424 8.38 -8.29 7.67
N TYR A 425 8.00 -7.46 6.71
CA TYR A 425 8.89 -6.55 5.99
C TYR A 425 8.22 -5.21 5.67
N PHE A 426 9.03 -4.18 5.46
CA PHE A 426 8.55 -2.86 5.06
C PHE A 426 8.15 -2.88 3.58
N ALA A 427 6.96 -2.37 3.27
CA ALA A 427 6.44 -2.33 1.90
C ALA A 427 7.39 -1.59 0.94
N GLY A 428 8.07 -0.52 1.40
CA GLY A 428 9.19 0.06 0.66
C GLY A 428 8.81 0.80 -0.61
N GLU A 429 7.59 1.32 -0.74
CA GLU A 429 7.12 2.05 -1.92
C GLU A 429 7.84 3.42 -2.09
N LEU A 430 9.12 3.39 -2.45
CA LEU A 430 9.98 4.57 -2.58
C LEU A 430 9.99 5.17 -3.98
N THR A 431 9.40 4.45 -4.95
CA THR A 431 9.02 4.87 -6.31
C THR A 431 10.14 5.26 -7.27
N ASP A 432 11.22 5.91 -6.83
CA ASP A 432 12.32 6.38 -7.67
C ASP A 432 13.66 6.50 -6.90
N LEU A 433 14.75 6.81 -7.61
CA LEU A 433 16.07 7.11 -7.04
C LEU A 433 16.29 8.64 -6.90
N PRO A 434 17.19 9.09 -5.99
CA PRO A 434 17.97 8.29 -5.06
C PRO A 434 17.12 7.77 -3.88
N VAL A 435 17.58 6.70 -3.24
CA VAL A 435 17.01 6.15 -2.01
C VAL A 435 18.04 6.25 -0.89
N LYS A 436 17.61 6.63 0.32
CA LYS A 436 18.49 6.66 1.50
C LYS A 436 18.95 5.23 1.84
N SER A 437 20.22 5.09 2.21
CA SER A 437 20.74 3.84 2.77
C SER A 437 19.96 3.46 4.03
N TYR A 438 19.69 2.16 4.20
CA TYR A 438 19.10 1.62 5.43
C TYR A 438 20.16 1.38 6.51
N GLY A 439 21.43 1.33 6.13
CA GLY A 439 22.55 1.00 7.02
C GLY A 439 22.52 -0.45 7.53
N GLY A 440 21.57 -1.27 7.06
CA GLY A 440 21.42 -2.65 7.47
C GLY A 440 20.07 -3.27 7.11
N ARG A 441 19.94 -4.56 7.47
CA ARG A 441 18.81 -5.42 7.10
C ARG A 441 17.47 -4.95 7.65
N TYR A 442 17.47 -4.36 8.84
CA TYR A 442 16.27 -3.95 9.54
C TYR A 442 16.22 -2.44 9.64
N VAL A 443 15.05 -1.88 9.40
CA VAL A 443 14.80 -0.45 9.57
C VAL A 443 15.07 -0.06 11.03
N SER A 444 15.94 0.91 11.26
CA SER A 444 16.39 1.29 12.62
C SER A 444 15.61 2.46 13.24
N TYR A 445 14.88 3.23 12.42
CA TYR A 445 14.19 4.46 12.82
C TYR A 445 12.84 4.63 12.09
N GLY A 446 12.08 5.64 12.51
CA GLY A 446 10.80 6.00 11.91
C GLY A 446 9.74 4.90 12.02
N THR A 447 8.75 5.02 11.14
CA THR A 447 7.50 4.27 11.19
C THR A 447 7.64 2.78 10.90
N ALA A 448 8.66 2.39 10.13
CA ALA A 448 8.94 1.01 9.73
C ALA A 448 9.94 0.30 10.65
N LYS A 449 10.33 0.92 11.78
CA LYS A 449 11.36 0.41 12.69
C LYS A 449 11.12 -1.05 13.08
N GLY A 450 12.17 -1.86 12.92
CA GLY A 450 12.21 -3.28 13.27
C GLY A 450 11.66 -4.22 12.19
N LEU A 451 11.18 -3.72 11.05
CA LEU A 451 10.82 -4.53 9.88
C LEU A 451 12.05 -4.81 9.02
N GLN A 452 12.05 -5.95 8.31
CA GLN A 452 13.00 -6.19 7.21
C GLN A 452 12.86 -5.05 6.19
N SER A 453 13.95 -4.38 5.89
CA SER A 453 14.01 -3.33 4.88
C SER A 453 13.76 -3.91 3.49
N HIS A 454 13.09 -3.15 2.63
CA HIS A 454 12.84 -3.48 1.24
C HIS A 454 12.57 -2.19 0.46
N VAL A 455 12.90 -2.20 -0.83
CA VAL A 455 12.73 -1.07 -1.74
C VAL A 455 11.89 -1.51 -2.93
N ALA A 456 10.87 -0.75 -3.30
CA ALA A 456 10.08 -0.90 -4.52
C ALA A 456 10.22 0.37 -5.37
N LEU A 457 10.73 0.21 -6.59
CA LEU A 457 10.98 1.30 -7.55
C LEU A 457 10.18 1.11 -8.82
N ARG A 458 9.79 2.21 -9.47
CA ARG A 458 9.35 2.20 -10.85
C ARG A 458 10.58 2.02 -11.75
N PHE A 459 10.60 1.01 -12.60
CA PHE A 459 11.69 0.82 -13.54
C PHE A 459 11.49 1.62 -14.83
N ASP A 460 10.25 1.68 -15.33
CA ASP A 460 9.87 2.39 -16.55
C ASP A 460 8.52 3.12 -16.38
N ALA A 461 7.40 2.44 -16.62
CA ALA A 461 6.05 2.97 -16.49
C ALA A 461 5.76 3.46 -15.06
N ASP A 462 4.76 4.34 -14.94
CA ASP A 462 4.28 4.83 -13.64
C ASP A 462 3.40 3.77 -12.96
N TRP A 463 4.04 2.64 -12.60
CA TRP A 463 3.47 1.35 -12.17
C TRP A 463 2.61 0.62 -13.20
N LEU A 464 1.79 1.36 -13.96
CA LEU A 464 0.75 0.88 -14.85
C LEU A 464 0.99 1.37 -16.29
N HIS A 465 0.74 0.51 -17.27
CA HIS A 465 0.69 0.88 -18.69
C HIS A 465 -0.72 0.68 -19.25
N ILE A 466 -1.49 1.76 -19.29
CA ILE A 466 -2.95 1.75 -19.53
C ILE A 466 -3.39 2.72 -20.63
N LYS A 467 -2.44 3.41 -21.27
CA LYS A 467 -2.72 4.36 -22.35
C LYS A 467 -2.68 3.61 -23.68
N GLN A 468 -3.84 3.56 -24.36
CA GLN A 468 -3.95 2.90 -25.66
C GLN A 468 -3.03 3.54 -26.71
N ASP A 469 -2.52 2.71 -27.62
CA ASP A 469 -1.68 3.10 -28.75
C ASP A 469 -0.48 4.00 -28.36
N THR A 470 0.07 3.77 -27.17
CA THR A 470 1.29 4.44 -26.71
C THR A 470 2.42 3.45 -26.51
N PRO A 471 3.67 3.80 -26.87
CA PRO A 471 4.81 2.95 -26.55
C PRO A 471 5.00 2.86 -25.04
N MET A 472 5.58 1.75 -24.58
CA MET A 472 6.03 1.63 -23.19
C MET A 472 7.05 2.74 -22.91
N PRO A 473 6.94 3.45 -21.77
CA PRO A 473 7.98 4.40 -21.36
C PRO A 473 9.37 3.74 -21.34
N PRO A 474 10.44 4.49 -21.65
CA PRO A 474 11.79 3.96 -21.55
C PRO A 474 12.17 3.72 -20.08
N PRO A 475 13.17 2.84 -19.81
CA PRO A 475 13.75 2.69 -18.49
C PRO A 475 14.20 4.03 -17.88
N ARG A 476 13.91 4.23 -16.60
CA ARG A 476 14.28 5.42 -15.83
C ARG A 476 15.77 5.47 -15.48
N PHE A 477 16.41 4.31 -15.44
CA PHE A 477 17.78 4.15 -14.96
C PHE A 477 18.69 3.54 -16.03
N LYS A 478 19.96 3.92 -15.98
CA LYS A 478 21.00 3.18 -16.72
C LYS A 478 21.27 1.85 -16.01
N ALA A 479 21.67 0.83 -16.77
CA ALA A 479 21.93 -0.50 -16.20
C ALA A 479 23.02 -0.47 -15.11
N GLN A 480 24.09 0.32 -15.31
CA GLN A 480 25.18 0.44 -14.34
C GLN A 480 24.73 1.10 -13.03
N GLU A 481 24.05 2.24 -13.14
CA GLU A 481 23.48 2.97 -12.00
C GLU A 481 22.56 2.06 -11.16
N LEU A 482 21.61 1.38 -11.82
CA LEU A 482 20.69 0.49 -11.13
C LEU A 482 21.41 -0.73 -10.51
N ALA A 483 22.42 -1.28 -11.18
CA ALA A 483 23.19 -2.40 -10.65
C ALA A 483 24.02 -2.02 -9.43
N ASP A 484 24.61 -0.81 -9.42
CA ASP A 484 25.38 -0.31 -8.28
C ASP A 484 24.48 -0.06 -7.08
N PHE A 485 23.29 0.52 -7.31
CA PHE A 485 22.26 0.66 -6.27
C PHE A 485 21.85 -0.70 -5.69
N ILE A 486 21.52 -1.68 -6.55
CA ILE A 486 21.13 -3.03 -6.09
C ILE A 486 22.26 -3.68 -5.28
N LYS A 487 23.53 -3.52 -5.68
CA LYS A 487 24.67 -4.06 -4.93
C LYS A 487 24.84 -3.40 -3.56
N GLN A 488 24.63 -2.09 -3.47
CA GLN A 488 24.60 -1.38 -2.19
C GLN A 488 23.51 -1.94 -1.28
N CYS A 489 22.28 -2.05 -1.79
CA CYS A 489 21.18 -2.65 -1.05
C CYS A 489 21.47 -4.10 -0.65
N GLN A 490 22.12 -4.90 -1.51
CA GLN A 490 22.53 -6.27 -1.18
C GLN A 490 23.53 -6.35 -0.04
N ALA A 491 24.50 -5.43 0.03
CA ALA A 491 25.45 -5.35 1.15
C ALA A 491 24.72 -5.08 2.48
N GLU A 492 23.62 -4.34 2.42
CA GLU A 492 22.73 -4.06 3.55
C GLU A 492 21.64 -5.13 3.74
N GLN A 493 21.62 -6.19 2.90
CA GLN A 493 20.58 -7.24 2.89
C GLN A 493 19.15 -6.71 2.66
N VAL A 494 19.04 -5.68 1.83
CA VAL A 494 17.79 -5.02 1.42
C VAL A 494 17.44 -5.48 0.00
N PRO A 495 16.39 -6.29 -0.20
CA PRO A 495 15.92 -6.62 -1.54
C PRO A 495 15.27 -5.42 -2.23
N VAL A 496 15.48 -5.34 -3.54
CA VAL A 496 14.90 -4.32 -4.43
C VAL A 496 13.88 -4.96 -5.37
N THR A 497 12.66 -4.46 -5.39
CA THR A 497 11.62 -4.86 -6.35
C THR A 497 11.48 -3.79 -7.42
N LEU A 498 11.58 -4.19 -8.69
CA LEU A 498 11.48 -3.29 -9.84
C LEU A 498 10.12 -3.44 -10.50
N GLY A 499 9.29 -2.40 -10.46
CA GLY A 499 8.04 -2.30 -11.20
C GLY A 499 8.29 -2.12 -12.69
N VAL A 500 8.10 -3.18 -13.46
CA VAL A 500 8.37 -3.23 -14.91
C VAL A 500 7.04 -3.21 -15.67
N GLY A 501 6.93 -2.31 -16.63
CA GLY A 501 5.80 -2.17 -17.51
C GLY A 501 5.61 -3.40 -18.39
N ILE A 502 4.36 -3.81 -18.53
CA ILE A 502 3.94 -4.98 -19.29
C ILE A 502 2.75 -4.61 -20.16
N PHE A 503 2.75 -5.10 -21.40
CA PHE A 503 1.62 -4.99 -22.31
C PHE A 503 0.65 -6.16 -22.13
N GLN A 504 -0.55 -6.01 -22.68
CA GLN A 504 -1.61 -7.01 -22.57
C GLN A 504 -1.27 -8.37 -23.24
N ASP A 505 -0.30 -8.41 -24.15
CA ASP A 505 0.22 -9.63 -24.76
C ASP A 505 1.39 -10.27 -23.98
N GLY A 506 1.72 -9.72 -22.81
CA GLY A 506 2.83 -10.16 -21.96
C GLY A 506 4.20 -9.64 -22.38
N SER A 507 4.30 -8.88 -23.47
CA SER A 507 5.57 -8.28 -23.87
C SER A 507 5.96 -7.13 -22.94
N LEU A 508 7.28 -7.00 -22.73
CA LEU A 508 7.86 -5.87 -21.99
C LEU A 508 8.21 -4.75 -22.98
N GLY A 509 8.47 -3.54 -22.46
CA GLY A 509 9.00 -2.46 -23.28
C GLY A 509 10.26 -2.88 -24.05
N PRO A 510 10.43 -2.50 -25.33
CA PRO A 510 11.53 -2.98 -26.17
C PRO A 510 12.92 -2.61 -25.62
N GLN A 511 13.01 -1.53 -24.84
CA GLN A 511 14.24 -1.08 -24.19
C GLN A 511 14.44 -1.70 -22.79
N ALA A 512 13.38 -2.23 -22.17
CA ALA A 512 13.42 -2.72 -20.80
C ALA A 512 14.30 -3.98 -20.67
N LEU A 513 14.04 -4.99 -21.51
CA LEU A 513 14.70 -6.28 -21.40
C LEU A 513 16.24 -6.22 -21.62
N PRO A 514 16.77 -5.46 -22.61
CA PRO A 514 18.22 -5.26 -22.73
C PRO A 514 18.85 -4.66 -21.47
N VAL A 515 18.23 -3.63 -20.89
CA VAL A 515 18.72 -2.99 -19.66
C VAL A 515 18.68 -3.97 -18.48
N LEU A 516 17.58 -4.69 -18.29
CA LEU A 516 17.43 -5.64 -17.19
C LEU A 516 18.39 -6.84 -17.30
N ARG A 517 18.66 -7.33 -18.52
CA ARG A 517 19.70 -8.36 -18.75
C ARG A 517 21.08 -7.86 -18.36
N GLU A 518 21.39 -6.61 -18.71
CA GLU A 518 22.67 -6.01 -18.34
C GLU A 518 22.80 -5.78 -16.83
N VAL A 519 21.73 -5.33 -16.16
CA VAL A 519 21.65 -5.28 -14.69
C VAL A 519 21.94 -6.66 -14.10
N GLY A 520 21.31 -7.71 -14.63
CA GLY A 520 21.56 -9.08 -14.21
C GLY A 520 23.01 -9.51 -14.33
N ARG A 521 23.66 -9.19 -15.45
CA ARG A 521 25.09 -9.46 -15.68
C ARG A 521 25.97 -8.72 -14.68
N LEU A 522 25.66 -7.45 -14.40
CA LEU A 522 26.43 -6.60 -13.50
C LEU A 522 26.26 -7.00 -12.04
N VAL A 523 25.05 -7.36 -11.60
CA VAL A 523 24.73 -7.74 -10.21
C VAL A 523 25.17 -9.16 -9.91
N ARG A 524 24.97 -10.12 -10.82
CA ARG A 524 25.25 -11.56 -10.57
C ARG A 524 26.64 -12.01 -11.04
N GLY A 525 27.37 -11.14 -11.77
CA GLY A 525 28.61 -11.51 -12.45
C GLY A 525 28.36 -12.32 -13.73
N LYS A 526 29.45 -12.72 -14.43
CA LYS A 526 29.33 -13.63 -15.58
C LYS A 526 28.70 -14.94 -15.11
N ARG A 527 27.49 -15.26 -15.58
CA ARG A 527 26.93 -16.62 -15.42
C ARG A 527 27.94 -17.60 -16.01
N LYS A 528 28.54 -18.46 -15.18
CA LYS A 528 29.17 -19.67 -15.70
C LYS A 528 28.04 -20.40 -16.43
N LYS A 529 28.19 -20.63 -17.74
CA LYS A 529 27.29 -21.52 -18.48
C LYS A 529 27.30 -22.84 -17.71
N ALA A 530 26.14 -23.21 -17.17
CA ALA A 530 25.92 -24.55 -16.64
C ALA A 530 25.93 -25.53 -17.80
#